data_AF-A0A836BH76-F1
#
_entry.id   AF-A0A836BH76-F1
#
_cell.length_a   1.000
_cell.length_b   1.000
_cell.length_c   1.000
_cell.angle_alpha   90.00
_cell.angle_beta   90.00
_cell.angle_gamma   90.00
#
_symmetry.space_group_name_H-M   'P 1'
#
loop_
_entity.id
_entity.type
_entity.pdbx_description
1 polymer ?
#
loop_
_entity_poly.entity_id
_entity_poly.type
_entity_poly.pdbx_seq_one_letter_code
_entity_poly.pdbx_strand_id
1 'polypeptide(L)' 'MSDSISKEDIERVKLLEIVSKKGLKTLTHEQLDRLVILVEKKDYSRNKKTQKSKMKLLAKINAVIYDLEERKKW' A
#
# COMPACT_ATOMS: atom_id res chain seq x y z
N MET A 1 -1.63 -11.17 -25.43
CA MET A 1 -2.98 -10.80 -24.96
C MET A 1 -2.84 -9.43 -24.34
N SER A 2 -3.73 -8.50 -24.69
CA SER A 2 -3.63 -7.08 -24.30
C SER A 2 -3.55 -6.93 -22.78
N ASP A 3 -2.38 -6.59 -22.26
CA ASP A 3 -2.16 -6.16 -20.88
C ASP A 3 -2.91 -4.84 -20.64
N SER A 4 -4.23 -4.92 -20.45
CA SER A 4 -4.98 -3.77 -19.96
C SER A 4 -4.60 -3.57 -18.50
N ILE A 5 -3.70 -2.62 -18.24
CA ILE A 5 -3.39 -2.21 -16.88
C ILE A 5 -4.68 -1.67 -16.27
N SER A 6 -5.17 -2.33 -15.22
CA SER A 6 -6.40 -1.90 -14.57
C SER A 6 -6.19 -0.53 -13.92
N LYS A 7 -7.27 0.25 -13.80
CA LYS A 7 -7.21 1.54 -13.08
C LYS A 7 -6.69 1.37 -11.66
N GLU A 8 -7.05 0.27 -10.99
CA GLU A 8 -6.54 -0.12 -9.67
C GLU A 8 -5.03 -0.36 -9.67
N ASP A 9 -4.48 -1.01 -10.72
CA ASP A 9 -3.04 -1.23 -10.82
C ASP A 9 -2.27 0.08 -11.05
N ILE A 10 -2.80 1.00 -11.86
CA ILE A 10 -2.23 2.33 -12.06
C ILE A 10 -2.22 3.10 -10.73
N GLU A 11 -3.33 3.10 -10.01
CA GLU A 11 -3.48 3.76 -8.72
C GLU A 11 -2.50 3.20 -7.68
N ARG A 12 -2.38 1.88 -7.61
CA ARG A 12 -1.44 1.18 -6.73
C ARG A 12 0.00 1.61 -6.98
N VAL A 13 0.42 1.63 -8.24
CA VAL A 13 1.78 2.05 -8.62
C VAL A 13 2.02 3.52 -8.24
N LYS A 14 1.05 4.41 -8.50
CA LYS A 14 1.17 5.83 -8.11
C LYS A 14 1.37 6.01 -6.60
N LEU A 15 0.59 5.33 -5.78
CA LEU A 15 0.72 5.39 -4.32
C LEU A 15 2.07 4.80 -3.86
N LEU A 16 2.49 3.68 -4.44
CA LEU A 16 3.81 3.08 -4.14
C LEU A 16 4.98 3.98 -4.55
N GLU A 17 4.88 4.70 -5.66
CA GLU A 17 5.90 5.67 -6.06
C GLU A 17 6.02 6.83 -5.06
N ILE A 18 4.90 7.35 -4.57
CA ILE A 18 4.88 8.39 -3.54
C ILE A 18 5.58 7.85 -2.28
N VAL A 19 5.22 6.64 -1.84
CA VAL A 19 5.83 5.99 -0.67
C VAL A 19 7.33 5.76 -0.87
N SER A 20 7.75 5.34 -2.06
CA SER A 20 9.17 5.12 -2.34
C SER A 20 9.99 6.41 -2.34
N LYS A 21 9.39 7.54 -2.72
CA LYS A 21 10.09 8.84 -2.82
C LYS A 21 10.03 9.65 -1.52
N LYS A 22 8.89 9.61 -0.83
CA LYS A 22 8.58 10.50 0.31
C LYS A 22 8.28 9.77 1.61
N GLY A 23 8.03 8.46 1.55
CA GLY A 23 7.66 7.64 2.71
C GLY A 23 6.15 7.52 2.94
N LEU A 24 5.77 6.62 3.85
CA LEU A 24 4.37 6.32 4.17
C LEU A 24 3.64 7.49 4.84
N LYS A 25 4.33 8.26 5.68
CA LYS A 25 3.75 9.37 6.45
C LYS A 25 3.30 10.56 5.59
N THR A 26 3.59 10.53 4.28
CA THR A 26 3.14 11.55 3.32
C THR A 26 1.74 11.26 2.78
N LEU A 27 1.25 10.03 2.89
CA LEU A 27 -0.10 9.68 2.47
C LEU A 27 -1.12 10.08 3.55
N THR A 28 -2.33 10.46 3.11
CA THR A 28 -3.47 10.66 4.01
C THR A 28 -3.98 9.32 4.54
N HIS A 29 -4.82 9.34 5.58
CA HIS A 29 -5.43 8.13 6.13
C HIS A 29 -6.19 7.33 5.05
N GLU A 30 -7.04 8.01 4.28
CA GLU A 30 -7.80 7.42 3.17
C GLU A 30 -6.90 6.82 2.07
N GLN A 31 -5.77 7.48 1.78
CA GLN A 31 -4.79 6.97 0.82
C GLN A 31 -4.04 5.74 1.35
N LEU A 32 -3.77 5.67 2.65
CA LEU A 32 -3.19 4.50 3.30
C LEU A 32 -4.15 3.31 3.25
N ASP A 33 -5.42 3.51 3.62
CA ASP A 33 -6.46 2.48 3.52
C ASP A 33 -6.62 1.97 2.08
N ARG A 34 -6.64 2.91 1.12
CA ARG A 34 -6.71 2.58 -0.29
C ARG A 34 -5.51 1.75 -0.73
N LEU A 35 -4.31 2.10 -0.27
CA LEU A 35 -3.09 1.35 -0.57
C LEU A 35 -3.13 -0.08 0.01
N VAL A 36 -3.66 -0.28 1.21
CA VAL A 36 -3.86 -1.62 1.81
C VAL A 36 -4.70 -2.49 0.87
N ILE A 37 -5.89 -2.02 0.50
CA ILE A 37 -6.82 -2.76 -0.36
C ILE A 37 -6.17 -3.15 -1.69
N LEU A 38 -5.48 -2.20 -2.32
CA LEU A 38 -4.83 -2.42 -3.62
C LEU A 38 -3.67 -3.42 -3.54
N VAL A 39 -2.86 -3.35 -2.48
CA VAL A 39 -1.74 -4.27 -2.25
C VAL A 39 -2.26 -5.66 -1.91
N GLU A 40 -3.31 -5.79 -1.11
CA GLU A 40 -3.96 -7.05 -0.78
C GLU A 40 -4.54 -7.76 -2.00
N LYS A 41 -5.29 -7.03 -2.84
CA LYS A 41 -5.88 -7.56 -4.08
C LYS A 41 -4.85 -8.05 -5.09
N LYS A 42 -3.65 -7.47 -5.12
CA LYS A 42 -2.64 -7.90 -6.09
C LYS A 42 -2.15 -9.32 -5.77
N ASP A 43 -2.31 -10.20 -6.74
CA ASP A 43 -1.73 -11.54 -6.69
C ASP A 43 -0.21 -11.48 -6.91
N TYR A 44 0.52 -11.88 -5.87
CA TYR A 44 1.98 -12.04 -5.88
C TYR A 44 2.39 -13.48 -5.54
N SER A 45 1.44 -14.42 -5.53
CA SER A 45 1.60 -15.80 -5.02
C SER A 45 2.75 -16.56 -5.66
N ARG A 46 3.08 -16.21 -6.91
CA ARG A 46 4.13 -16.83 -7.72
C ARG A 46 5.55 -16.66 -7.15
N ASN A 47 5.77 -15.77 -6.19
CA ASN A 47 7.11 -15.56 -5.62
C ASN A 47 7.06 -15.33 -4.09
N LYS A 48 7.66 -16.27 -3.34
CA LYS A 48 7.77 -16.23 -1.87
C LYS A 48 8.46 -14.96 -1.35
N LYS A 49 9.49 -14.46 -2.06
CA LYS A 49 10.18 -13.21 -1.71
C LYS A 49 9.24 -12.02 -1.86
N THR A 50 8.49 -11.98 -2.97
CA THR A 50 7.51 -10.92 -3.22
C THR A 50 6.37 -10.94 -2.21
N GLN A 51 5.86 -12.12 -1.85
CA GLN A 51 4.86 -12.28 -0.79
C GLN A 51 5.37 -11.79 0.57
N LYS A 52 6.61 -12.13 0.96
CA LYS A 52 7.20 -11.63 2.20
C LYS A 52 7.34 -10.10 2.19
N SER A 53 7.74 -9.51 1.06
CA SER A 53 7.80 -8.05 0.91
C SER A 53 6.42 -7.40 0.98
N LYS A 54 5.40 -8.00 0.37
CA LYS A 54 3.99 -7.57 0.47
C LYS A 54 3.53 -7.50 1.93
N MET A 55 3.70 -8.59 2.68
CA MET A 55 3.30 -8.67 4.08
C MET A 55 4.02 -7.62 4.94
N LYS A 56 5.32 -7.42 4.72
CA LYS A 56 6.08 -6.38 5.42
C LYS A 56 5.58 -4.97 5.10
N LEU A 57 5.19 -4.71 3.85
CA LEU A 57 4.64 -3.42 3.45
C LEU A 57 3.29 -3.17 4.15
N LEU A 58 2.39 -4.15 4.13
CA LEU A 58 1.08 -4.07 4.79
C LEU A 58 1.23 -3.81 6.30
N ALA A 59 2.12 -4.53 6.98
CA ALA A 59 2.39 -4.32 8.40
C ALA A 59 2.86 -2.89 8.70
N LYS A 60 3.71 -2.32 7.84
CA LYS A 60 4.17 -0.92 7.99
C LYS A 60 3.05 0.09 7.74
N ILE A 61 2.20 -0.15 6.75
CA ILE A 61 1.05 0.74 6.46
C ILE A 61 0.10 0.75 7.67
N ASN A 62 -0.25 -0.43 8.18
CA ASN A 62 -1.16 -0.56 9.33
C ASN A 62 -0.60 0.09 10.60
N ALA A 63 0.71 -0.02 10.85
CA ALA A 63 1.35 0.68 11.97
C ALA A 63 1.24 2.22 11.83
N VAL A 64 1.42 2.76 10.62
CA VAL A 64 1.25 4.21 10.39
C VAL A 64 -0.20 4.64 10.56
N ILE A 65 -1.16 3.83 10.09
CA ILE A 65 -2.59 4.09 10.32
C ILE A 65 -2.89 4.15 11.83
N TYR A 66 -2.47 3.14 12.58
CA TYR A 66 -2.64 3.10 14.04
C TYR A 66 -2.03 4.33 14.73
N ASP A 67 -0.80 4.71 14.38
CA ASP A 67 -0.15 5.90 14.92
C ASP A 67 -0.93 7.19 14.63
N LEU A 68 -1.52 7.31 13.44
CA LEU A 68 -2.35 8.47 13.06
C LEU A 68 -3.68 8.49 13.82
N GLU A 69 -4.30 7.34 14.01
CA GLU A 69 -5.54 7.21 14.79
C GLU A 69 -5.32 7.52 16.28
N GLU A 70 -4.25 7.00 16.88
CA GLU A 70 -3.89 7.30 18.26
C GLU A 70 -3.61 8.80 18.46
N ARG A 71 -2.90 9.45 17.53
CA ARG A 71 -2.68 10.91 17.58
C ARG A 71 -3.96 11.72 17.46
N LYS A 72 -5.00 11.21 16.81
CA LYS A 72 -6.29 11.91 16.68
C LYS A 72 -7.12 11.84 17.96
N LYS A 73 -6.84 10.89 18.85
CA LYS A 73 -7.57 10.71 20.11
C LYS A 73 -7.13 11.68 21.22
N TRP A 74 -6.01 12.37 21.04
CA TRP A 74 -5.42 13.32 21.99
C TRP A 74 -5.32 14.71 21.35
#